data_AF-S8C1T4-F1
#
_entry.id   AF-S8C1T4-F1
#
_cell.length_a   1.000
_cell.length_b   1.000
_cell.length_c   1.000
_cell.angle_alpha   90.00
_cell.angle_beta   90.00
_cell.angle_gamma   90.00
#
_symmetry.space_group_name_H-M   'P 1'
#
loop_
_entity.id
_entity.type
_entity.pdbx_description
1 polymer ?
#
loop_
_entity_poly.entity_id
_entity_poly.type
_entity_poly.pdbx_seq_one_letter_code
_entity_poly.pdbx_strand_id
1 'polypeptide(L)'
;DKSKMADPFKRLEHAEGDLKKKKEAEPVLVRLQRISDSRHLDDYALNKSLRGRLRDQKKRVAMEEADSRKAGLGIRLLPASEQDAVAASRVRFATKFDKNRRDKRALIHGASIFSESVNARNGDLQAKRRKIDASAASKLLLGG
;
A
#
# COMPACT_ATOMS: atom_id res chain seq x y z
N ASP A 1 45.69 -24.25 -17.74
CA ASP A 1 47.03 -24.22 -18.36
C ASP A 1 48.14 -24.79 -17.48
N LYS A 2 48.13 -26.09 -17.16
CA LYS A 2 49.22 -26.73 -16.41
C LYS A 2 50.49 -26.95 -17.25
N SER A 3 50.37 -26.98 -18.57
CA SER A 3 51.50 -27.10 -19.51
C SER A 3 52.43 -25.89 -19.54
N LYS A 4 51.94 -24.70 -19.17
CA LYS A 4 52.76 -23.46 -19.10
C LYS A 4 53.70 -23.41 -17.89
N MET A 5 53.45 -24.25 -16.88
CA MET A 5 54.23 -24.33 -15.64
C MET A 5 55.23 -25.50 -15.61
N ALA A 6 55.22 -26.35 -16.65
CA ALA A 6 56.12 -27.48 -16.79
C ALA A 6 57.50 -27.08 -17.32
N ASP A 7 57.60 -25.94 -18.02
CA ASP A 7 58.86 -25.39 -18.53
C ASP A 7 59.47 -24.40 -17.51
N PRO A 8 60.67 -24.69 -16.97
CA PRO A 8 61.34 -23.83 -15.99
C PRO A 8 61.65 -22.43 -16.51
N PHE A 9 62.01 -22.28 -17.79
CA PHE A 9 62.39 -20.98 -18.36
C PHE A 9 61.18 -20.09 -18.57
N LYS A 10 60.10 -20.65 -19.11
CA LYS A 10 58.84 -19.94 -19.28
C LYS A 10 58.21 -19.49 -17.96
N ARG A 11 58.40 -20.29 -16.89
CA ARG A 11 57.98 -19.92 -15.53
C ARG A 11 58.77 -18.71 -15.02
N LEU A 12 60.07 -18.65 -15.30
CA LEU A 12 60.93 -17.55 -14.87
C LEU A 12 60.57 -16.24 -15.59
N GLU A 13 60.34 -16.30 -16.91
CA GLU A 13 59.96 -15.15 -17.74
C GLU A 13 58.66 -14.47 -17.27
N HIS A 14 57.71 -15.25 -16.76
CA HIS A 14 56.42 -14.71 -16.29
C HIS A 14 56.40 -14.41 -14.79
N ALA A 15 57.31 -14.98 -13.99
CA ALA A 15 57.32 -14.81 -12.54
C ALA A 15 57.40 -13.32 -12.13
N GLU A 16 58.26 -12.52 -12.75
CA GLU A 16 58.41 -11.10 -12.41
C GLU A 16 57.20 -10.26 -12.84
N GLY A 17 56.64 -10.56 -14.02
CA GLY A 17 55.44 -9.89 -14.53
C GLY A 17 54.22 -10.18 -13.65
N ASP A 18 54.08 -11.41 -13.18
CA ASP A 18 53.00 -11.82 -12.28
C ASP A 18 53.17 -11.21 -10.89
N LEU A 19 54.39 -11.05 -10.39
CA LEU A 19 54.68 -10.33 -9.15
C LEU A 19 54.32 -8.85 -9.24
N LYS A 20 54.61 -8.18 -10.36
CA LYS A 20 54.22 -6.78 -10.58
C LYS A 20 52.70 -6.62 -10.65
N LYS A 21 52.02 -7.46 -11.44
CA LYS A 21 50.55 -7.49 -11.53
C LYS A 21 49.89 -7.76 -10.18
N LYS A 22 50.46 -8.67 -9.38
CA LYS A 22 49.98 -8.94 -8.01
C LYS A 22 50.06 -7.67 -7.16
N LYS A 23 51.21 -7.00 -7.14
CA LYS A 23 51.42 -5.77 -6.34
C LYS A 23 50.49 -4.64 -6.78
N GLU A 24 50.22 -4.51 -8.07
CA GLU A 24 49.30 -3.51 -8.62
C GLU A 24 47.83 -3.81 -8.27
N ALA A 25 47.42 -5.08 -8.30
CA ALA A 25 46.05 -5.51 -8.01
C ALA A 25 45.74 -5.58 -6.50
N GLU A 26 46.73 -5.88 -5.67
CA GLU A 26 46.61 -6.01 -4.21
C GLU A 26 45.86 -4.83 -3.53
N PRO A 27 46.19 -3.55 -3.75
CA PRO A 27 45.45 -2.45 -3.12
C PRO A 27 43.99 -2.37 -3.57
N VAL A 28 43.68 -2.75 -4.81
CA VAL A 28 42.30 -2.78 -5.32
C VAL A 28 41.50 -3.87 -4.60
N LEU A 29 42.07 -5.06 -4.48
CA LEU A 29 41.43 -6.19 -3.80
C LEU A 29 41.19 -5.91 -2.32
N VAL A 30 42.16 -5.30 -1.64
CA VAL A 30 42.00 -4.89 -0.23
C VAL A 30 40.87 -3.87 -0.07
N ARG A 31 40.73 -2.91 -0.99
CA ARG A 31 39.61 -1.95 -0.95
C ARG A 31 38.26 -2.65 -1.15
N LEU A 32 38.17 -3.58 -2.09
CA LEU A 32 36.94 -4.34 -2.33
C LEU A 32 36.56 -5.19 -1.11
N GLN A 33 37.55 -5.85 -0.49
CA GLN A 33 37.35 -6.61 0.73
C GLN A 33 36.83 -5.74 1.86
N ARG A 34 37.44 -4.57 2.11
CA ARG A 34 36.99 -3.62 3.13
C ARG A 34 35.56 -3.13 2.90
N ILE A 35 35.19 -2.84 1.66
CA ILE A 35 33.82 -2.44 1.31
C ILE A 35 32.85 -3.59 1.60
N SER A 36 33.21 -4.82 1.20
CA SER A 36 32.42 -6.02 1.49
C SER A 36 32.23 -6.21 3.00
N ASP A 37 33.33 -6.23 3.76
CA ASP A 37 33.31 -6.41 5.22
C ASP A 37 32.49 -5.31 5.90
N SER A 38 32.61 -4.05 5.46
CA SER A 38 31.81 -2.94 6.02
C SER A 38 30.31 -3.07 5.76
N ARG A 39 29.92 -3.61 4.59
CA ARG A 39 28.52 -3.80 4.23
C ARG A 39 27.91 -4.97 4.98
N HIS A 40 28.69 -6.03 5.18
CA HIS A 40 28.25 -7.28 5.78
C HIS A 40 28.53 -7.39 7.27
N LEU A 41 29.12 -6.37 7.89
CA LEU A 41 29.50 -6.37 9.31
C LEU A 41 28.31 -6.65 10.23
N ASP A 42 27.12 -6.15 9.87
CA ASP A 42 25.91 -6.31 10.66
C ASP A 42 24.68 -6.69 9.81
N ASP A 43 24.87 -7.58 8.85
CA ASP A 43 23.78 -8.09 8.00
C ASP A 43 22.67 -8.72 8.84
N TYR A 44 23.02 -9.40 9.93
CA TYR A 44 22.03 -10.08 10.75
C TYR A 44 21.12 -9.10 11.49
N ALA A 45 21.65 -8.10 12.22
CA ALA A 45 20.79 -7.20 12.97
C ALA A 45 19.98 -6.30 12.03
N LEU A 46 20.57 -5.86 10.90
CA LEU A 46 19.85 -5.10 9.88
C LEU A 46 18.68 -5.90 9.31
N ASN A 47 18.92 -7.14 8.88
CA ASN A 47 17.87 -8.00 8.33
C ASN A 47 16.84 -8.40 9.38
N LYS A 48 17.26 -8.62 10.64
CA LYS A 48 16.35 -8.88 11.76
C LYS A 48 15.41 -7.70 11.98
N SER A 49 15.94 -6.46 12.00
CA SER A 49 15.12 -5.25 12.14
C SER A 49 14.15 -5.05 10.98
N LEU A 50 14.60 -5.33 9.75
CA LEU A 50 13.78 -5.22 8.54
C LEU A 50 12.63 -6.24 8.56
N ARG A 51 12.92 -7.50 8.89
CA ARG A 51 11.90 -8.55 9.04
C ARG A 51 10.90 -8.21 10.14
N GLY A 52 11.35 -7.61 11.25
CA GLY A 52 10.47 -7.09 12.30
C GLY A 52 9.49 -6.07 11.72
N ARG A 53 10.00 -5.00 11.10
CA ARG A 53 9.19 -3.94 10.48
C ARG A 53 8.18 -4.47 9.46
N LEU A 54 8.60 -5.39 8.59
CA LEU A 54 7.72 -6.00 7.59
C LEU A 54 6.60 -6.84 8.21
N ARG A 55 6.89 -7.58 9.29
CA ARG A 55 5.87 -8.34 10.02
C ARG A 55 4.86 -7.41 10.69
N ASP A 56 5.32 -6.34 11.30
CA ASP A 56 4.45 -5.38 11.97
C ASP A 56 3.58 -4.62 10.96
N GLN A 57 4.15 -4.23 9.82
CA GLN A 57 3.38 -3.67 8.70
C GLN A 57 2.33 -4.66 8.19
N LYS A 58 2.69 -5.94 8.00
CA LYS A 58 1.74 -6.97 7.56
C LYS A 58 0.59 -7.15 8.55
N LYS A 59 0.87 -7.15 9.85
CA LYS A 59 -0.17 -7.20 10.90
C LYS A 59 -1.09 -5.98 10.82
N ARG A 60 -0.53 -4.77 10.69
CA ARG A 60 -1.31 -3.53 10.58
C ARG A 60 -2.25 -3.55 9.37
N VAL A 61 -1.73 -3.94 8.20
CA VAL A 61 -2.53 -4.09 6.97
C VAL A 61 -3.67 -5.09 7.16
N ALA A 62 -3.40 -6.24 7.80
CA ALA A 62 -4.43 -7.24 8.04
C ALA A 62 -5.55 -6.73 8.96
N MET A 63 -5.22 -5.92 9.97
CA MET A 63 -6.22 -5.26 10.82
C MET A 63 -7.04 -4.24 10.03
N GLU A 64 -6.39 -3.36 9.26
CA GLU A 64 -7.05 -2.36 8.40
C GLU A 64 -8.01 -3.02 7.37
N GLU A 65 -7.62 -4.17 6.80
CA GLU A 65 -8.47 -4.95 5.90
C GLU A 65 -9.63 -5.64 6.62
N ALA A 66 -9.42 -6.15 7.84
CA ALA A 66 -10.48 -6.75 8.64
C ALA A 66 -11.55 -5.70 9.01
N ASP A 67 -11.13 -4.51 9.41
CA ASP A 67 -12.02 -3.40 9.71
C ASP A 67 -12.78 -2.92 8.46
N SER A 68 -12.10 -2.87 7.31
CA SER A 68 -12.74 -2.58 6.02
C SER A 68 -13.86 -3.57 5.69
N ARG A 69 -13.56 -4.87 5.77
CA ARG A 69 -14.52 -5.94 5.49
C ARG A 69 -15.70 -5.90 6.46
N LYS A 70 -15.45 -5.59 7.74
CA LYS A 70 -16.50 -5.40 8.75
C LYS A 70 -17.42 -4.23 8.41
N ALA A 71 -16.90 -3.16 7.82
CA ALA A 71 -17.68 -2.04 7.32
C ALA A 71 -18.38 -2.32 5.96
N GLY A 72 -18.16 -3.50 5.37
CA GLY A 72 -18.69 -3.85 4.04
C GLY A 72 -17.97 -3.12 2.90
N LEU A 73 -16.77 -2.60 3.16
CA LEU A 73 -15.95 -1.88 2.18
C LEU A 73 -15.00 -2.87 1.49
N GLY A 74 -14.81 -2.70 0.18
CA GLY A 74 -13.88 -3.49 -0.64
C GLY A 74 -12.49 -2.87 -0.78
N ILE A 75 -12.17 -1.87 0.04
CA ILE A 75 -10.95 -1.04 -0.10
C ILE A 75 -10.19 -0.99 1.22
N ARG A 76 -8.86 -0.92 1.17
CA ARG A 76 -8.06 -0.80 2.39
C ARG A 76 -8.34 0.54 3.10
N LEU A 77 -8.57 0.47 4.42
CA LEU A 77 -8.75 1.68 5.24
C LEU A 77 -7.41 2.36 5.53
N LEU A 78 -7.43 3.69 5.52
CA LEU A 78 -6.33 4.53 5.98
C LEU A 78 -6.38 4.67 7.52
N PRO A 79 -5.25 4.88 8.21
CA PRO A 79 -5.26 5.25 9.62
C PRO A 79 -6.15 6.45 9.91
N ALA A 80 -6.79 6.45 11.08
CA ALA A 80 -7.63 7.55 11.52
C ALA A 80 -6.82 8.84 11.63
N SER A 81 -7.28 9.88 10.93
CA SER A 81 -6.70 11.22 11.00
C SER A 81 -7.52 12.08 11.96
N GLU A 82 -6.86 12.74 12.91
CA GLU A 82 -7.52 13.68 13.83
C GLU A 82 -8.12 14.87 13.09
N GLN A 83 -7.47 15.32 12.02
CA GLN A 83 -7.94 16.42 11.19
C GLN A 83 -9.29 16.09 10.55
N ASP A 84 -9.42 14.86 10.03
CA ASP A 84 -10.66 14.38 9.43
C ASP A 84 -11.77 14.28 10.47
N ALA A 85 -11.45 13.83 11.69
CA ALA A 85 -12.41 13.76 12.80
C ALA A 85 -12.93 15.16 13.18
N VAL A 86 -12.04 16.15 13.27
CA VAL A 86 -12.43 17.55 13.55
C VAL A 86 -13.28 18.12 12.42
N ALA A 87 -12.88 17.92 11.16
CA ALA A 87 -13.63 18.38 10.00
C ALA A 87 -15.04 17.75 9.95
N ALA A 88 -15.14 16.44 10.16
CA ALA A 88 -16.40 15.72 10.21
C ALA A 88 -17.32 16.23 11.34
N SER A 89 -16.76 16.53 12.52
CA SER A 89 -17.53 17.04 13.67
C SER A 89 -18.15 18.42 13.43
N ARG A 90 -17.53 19.24 12.56
CA ARG A 90 -18.00 20.59 12.23
C ARG A 90 -19.13 20.58 11.20
N VAL A 91 -19.31 19.48 10.48
CA VAL A 91 -20.36 19.35 9.45
C VAL A 91 -21.72 19.27 10.15
N ARG A 92 -22.57 20.26 9.92
CA ARG A 92 -23.96 20.28 10.43
C ARG A 92 -24.90 19.70 9.39
N PHE A 93 -25.40 18.50 9.64
CA PHE A 93 -26.47 17.93 8.81
C PHE A 93 -27.83 18.53 9.16
N ALA A 94 -28.78 18.44 8.23
CA ALA A 94 -30.16 18.85 8.48
C ALA A 94 -30.74 18.08 9.66
N THR A 95 -31.27 18.79 10.66
CA THR A 95 -31.78 18.25 11.93
C THR A 95 -32.92 17.23 11.77
N LYS A 96 -33.54 17.18 10.58
CA LYS A 96 -34.64 16.27 10.27
C LYS A 96 -34.17 14.84 9.93
N PHE A 97 -32.87 14.57 9.79
CA PHE A 97 -32.37 13.26 9.37
C PHE A 97 -32.87 12.12 10.27
N ASP A 98 -32.68 12.23 11.59
CA ASP A 98 -33.07 11.18 12.53
C ASP A 98 -34.58 11.00 12.65
N LYS A 99 -35.34 12.09 12.54
CA LYS A 99 -36.80 12.03 12.48
C LYS A 99 -37.24 11.30 11.22
N ASN A 100 -36.77 11.74 10.05
CA ASN A 100 -37.08 11.12 8.76
C ASN A 100 -36.66 9.64 8.70
N ARG A 101 -35.53 9.27 9.31
CA ARG A 101 -35.06 7.89 9.40
C ARG A 101 -35.99 7.04 10.25
N ARG A 102 -36.40 7.53 11.43
CA ARG A 102 -37.36 6.85 12.30
C ARG A 102 -38.72 6.69 11.63
N ASP A 103 -39.25 7.76 11.05
CA ASP A 103 -40.53 7.76 10.36
C ASP A 103 -40.52 6.76 9.18
N LYS A 104 -39.47 6.75 8.36
CA LYS A 104 -39.31 5.77 7.27
C LYS A 104 -39.25 4.34 7.78
N ARG A 105 -38.53 4.07 8.88
CA ARG A 105 -38.47 2.73 9.47
C ARG A 105 -39.83 2.31 10.02
N ALA A 106 -40.54 3.20 10.72
CA ALA A 106 -41.88 2.94 11.21
C ALA A 106 -42.84 2.61 10.07
N LEU A 107 -42.78 3.36 8.96
CA LEU A 107 -43.57 3.08 7.75
C LEU A 107 -43.23 1.72 7.12
N ILE A 108 -41.96 1.31 7.11
CA ILE A 108 -41.56 -0.01 6.61
C ILE A 108 -42.09 -1.13 7.53
N HIS A 109 -41.97 -0.96 8.85
CA HIS A 109 -42.45 -1.94 9.82
C HIS A 109 -43.98 -2.06 9.84
N GLY A 110 -44.69 -0.95 9.62
CA GLY A 110 -46.16 -0.95 9.51
C GLY A 110 -46.71 -1.31 8.13
N ALA A 111 -45.86 -1.41 7.11
CA ALA A 111 -46.29 -1.77 5.76
C ALA A 111 -46.58 -3.28 5.67
N SER A 112 -47.64 -3.64 4.95
CA SER A 112 -47.97 -5.04 4.66
C SER A 112 -46.88 -5.67 3.77
N ILE A 113 -46.32 -6.79 4.22
CA ILE A 113 -45.33 -7.60 3.48
C ILE A 113 -45.97 -8.27 2.26
N PHE A 114 -47.30 -8.37 2.26
CA PHE A 114 -48.10 -8.97 1.18
C PHE A 114 -48.70 -7.94 0.23
N SER A 115 -48.34 -6.64 0.34
CA SER A 115 -48.78 -5.67 -0.67
C SER A 115 -48.01 -5.91 -1.97
N GLU A 116 -48.70 -6.43 -2.97
CA GLU A 116 -48.19 -6.67 -4.32
C GLU A 116 -47.91 -5.32 -5.02
N SER A 117 -46.76 -4.71 -4.70
CA SER A 117 -46.27 -3.52 -5.38
C SER A 117 -45.05 -3.90 -6.21
N VAL A 118 -45.29 -4.66 -7.27
CA VAL A 118 -44.24 -5.04 -8.22
C VAL A 118 -43.79 -3.84 -9.07
N ASN A 119 -44.55 -2.73 -9.16
CA ASN A 119 -44.20 -1.64 -10.11
C ASN A 119 -44.38 -0.17 -9.66
N ALA A 120 -44.94 0.13 -8.48
CA ALA A 120 -45.24 1.54 -8.13
C ALA A 120 -44.03 2.35 -7.62
N ARG A 121 -43.03 1.72 -7.01
CA ARG A 121 -41.90 2.43 -6.36
C ARG A 121 -40.66 2.65 -7.24
N ASN A 122 -40.56 1.92 -8.36
CA ASN A 122 -39.45 2.07 -9.30
C ASN A 122 -39.54 3.36 -10.12
N GLY A 123 -40.76 3.86 -10.39
CA GLY A 123 -40.98 5.12 -11.11
C GLY A 123 -40.46 6.34 -10.36
N ASP A 124 -40.69 6.42 -9.05
CA ASP A 124 -40.30 7.58 -8.22
C ASP A 124 -38.78 7.69 -8.00
N LEU A 125 -38.10 6.55 -7.85
CA LEU A 125 -36.64 6.53 -7.74
C LEU A 125 -35.97 6.84 -9.09
N GLN A 126 -36.51 6.36 -10.21
CA GLN A 126 -36.05 6.79 -11.54
C GLN A 126 -36.29 8.28 -11.78
N ALA A 127 -37.46 8.81 -11.42
CA ALA A 127 -37.78 10.23 -11.57
C ALA A 127 -36.86 11.13 -10.72
N LYS A 128 -36.45 10.68 -9.53
CA LYS A 128 -35.45 11.37 -8.70
C LYS A 128 -34.04 11.25 -9.25
N ARG A 129 -33.67 10.10 -9.84
CA ARG A 129 -32.36 9.89 -10.50
C ARG A 129 -32.20 10.72 -11.78
N ARG A 130 -33.28 10.96 -12.53
CA ARG A 130 -33.28 11.78 -13.76
C ARG A 130 -33.19 13.29 -13.52
N LYS A 131 -33.25 13.75 -12.26
CA LYS A 131 -33.13 15.19 -11.92
C LYS A 131 -31.69 15.63 -11.61
N ILE A 132 -30.72 14.73 -11.71
CA ILE A 132 -29.31 15.08 -11.57
C ILE A 132 -28.78 15.34 -12.97
N ASP A 133 -28.64 16.61 -13.35
CA ASP A 133 -27.95 16.98 -14.58
C ASP A 133 -26.47 16.64 -14.41
N ALA A 134 -26.05 15.54 -15.04
CA ALA A 134 -24.69 15.03 -14.95
C ALA A 134 -23.65 16.08 -15.38
N SER A 135 -24.02 16.99 -16.29
CA SER A 135 -23.15 18.07 -16.74
C SER A 135 -22.91 19.12 -15.65
N ALA A 136 -23.95 19.44 -14.86
CA ALA A 136 -23.86 20.39 -13.76
C ALA A 136 -23.07 19.80 -12.58
N ALA A 137 -23.26 18.51 -12.30
CA ALA A 137 -22.53 17.80 -11.25
C ALA A 137 -21.03 17.67 -11.57
N SER A 138 -20.67 17.37 -12.83
CA SER A 138 -19.26 17.33 -13.26
C SER A 138 -18.57 18.71 -13.21
N LYS A 139 -19.27 19.80 -13.57
CA LYS A 139 -18.73 21.16 -13.45
C LYS A 139 -18.44 21.55 -12.00
N LEU A 140 -19.26 21.10 -11.05
CA LEU A 140 -19.04 21.34 -9.62
C LEU A 140 -17.83 20.57 -9.05
N LEU A 141 -17.55 19.37 -9.58
CA LEU A 141 -16.43 18.55 -9.13
C LEU A 141 -15.08 18.99 -9.72
N LEU A 142 -15.08 19.63 -10.89
CA LEU A 142 -13.85 20.06 -11.54
C LEU A 142 -13.27 21.36 -10.97
N GLY A 143 -14.01 22.07 -10.12
CA GLY A 143 -13.60 23.39 -9.62
C GLY A 143 -13.58 24.41 -10.76
N GLY A 144 -14.37 25.47 -10.64
CA GLY A 144 -14.25 26.61 -11.54
C GLY A 144 -12.87 27.26 -11.46
#